data_AF-A0A3D0M650-F1
#
_entry.id   AF-A0A3D0M650-F1
#
_cell.length_a   1.000
_cell.length_b   1.000
_cell.length_c   1.000
_cell.angle_alpha   90.00
_cell.angle_beta   90.00
_cell.angle_gamma   90.00
#
_symmetry.space_group_name_H-M   'P 1'
#
loop_
_entity.id
_entity.type
_entity.pdbx_description
1 polymer ?
#
loop_
_entity_poly.entity_id
_entity_poly.type
_entity_poly.pdbx_seq_one_letter_code
_entity_poly.pdbx_strand_id
1 'polypeptide(L)'
;MSIKHTAVSYYGLNYVEHAVKDFEEMKEHGCDTVILAITEFDMDFWFPSINNIVKSAHNLGLRVIADPWGIGKYFGGEQVSLFLQNNVHHRQVSAYTGEVLNAACFNTNSFRDYFRNICMKLAR
;
A
#
# COMPACT_ATOMS: atom_id res chain seq x y z
N MET A 1 -11.50 22.33 18.56
CA MET A 1 -11.79 21.56 17.33
C MET A 1 -11.57 20.10 17.70
N SER A 2 -12.61 19.27 17.80
CA SER A 2 -12.45 17.88 18.22
C SER A 2 -11.91 17.04 17.07
N ILE A 3 -10.84 16.29 17.31
CA ILE A 3 -10.37 15.25 16.39
C ILE A 3 -11.55 14.33 16.13
N LYS A 4 -11.93 14.17 14.86
CA LYS A 4 -13.07 13.30 14.48
C LYS A 4 -12.63 11.84 14.35
N HIS A 5 -11.39 11.63 13.91
CA HIS A 5 -10.89 10.36 13.39
C HIS A 5 -9.42 10.20 13.72
N THR A 6 -9.06 8.98 14.09
CA THR A 6 -7.74 8.56 14.55
C THR A 6 -7.36 7.31 13.78
N ALA A 7 -6.25 7.39 13.05
CA ALA A 7 -5.88 6.38 12.08
C ALA A 7 -4.46 5.86 12.34
N VAL A 8 -4.24 4.60 11.99
CA VAL A 8 -2.93 3.94 12.05
C VAL A 8 -2.59 3.35 10.68
N SER A 9 -1.39 3.61 10.18
CA SER A 9 -0.85 2.88 9.03
C SER A 9 -0.43 1.49 9.44
N TYR A 10 -0.92 0.50 8.70
CA TYR A 10 -0.72 -0.91 8.97
C TYR A 10 0.03 -1.56 7.81
N TYR A 11 1.08 -2.30 8.15
CA TYR A 11 2.00 -2.98 7.24
C TYR A 11 2.00 -4.47 7.55
N GLY A 12 2.33 -5.33 6.57
CA GLY A 12 2.32 -6.78 6.76
C GLY A 12 0.93 -7.37 6.55
N LEU A 13 0.49 -7.42 5.30
CA LEU A 13 -0.88 -7.81 4.91
C LEU A 13 -1.02 -9.31 4.61
N ASN A 14 -0.13 -10.13 5.16
CA ASN A 14 -0.04 -11.56 4.87
C ASN A 14 -0.87 -12.45 5.83
N TYR A 15 -0.94 -12.10 7.12
CA TYR A 15 -1.63 -12.89 8.16
C TYR A 15 -2.86 -12.17 8.70
N VAL A 16 -4.05 -12.74 8.47
CA VAL A 16 -5.34 -12.12 8.83
C VAL A 16 -5.54 -12.17 10.36
N GLU A 17 -5.11 -13.26 10.99
CA GLU A 17 -5.22 -13.50 12.43
C GLU A 17 -4.43 -12.48 13.26
N HIS A 18 -3.26 -12.07 12.80
CA HIS A 18 -2.47 -11.02 13.44
C HIS A 18 -3.12 -9.65 13.23
N ALA A 19 -3.54 -9.35 12.00
CA ALA A 19 -4.26 -8.11 11.71
C ALA A 19 -5.51 -7.94 12.58
N VAL A 20 -6.27 -9.01 12.83
CA VAL A 20 -7.44 -8.97 13.74
C VAL A 20 -7.04 -8.56 15.15
N LYS A 21 -5.95 -9.11 15.69
CA LYS A 21 -5.46 -8.74 17.03
C LYS A 21 -4.97 -7.30 17.10
N ASP A 22 -4.27 -6.86 16.08
CA ASP A 22 -3.80 -5.48 16.01
C ASP A 22 -4.97 -4.51 15.84
N PHE A 23 -6.04 -4.89 15.14
CA PHE A 23 -7.26 -4.09 15.00
C PHE A 23 -8.08 -3.99 16.30
N GLU A 24 -8.11 -5.07 17.09
CA GLU A 24 -8.68 -5.04 18.45
C GLU A 24 -7.91 -4.03 19.31
N GLU A 25 -6.57 -4.09 19.30
CA GLU A 25 -5.70 -3.16 20.04
C GLU A 25 -5.87 -1.71 19.56
N MET A 26 -5.93 -1.47 18.24
CA MET A 26 -6.20 -0.15 17.68
C MET A 26 -7.48 0.46 18.25
N LYS A 27 -8.56 -0.33 18.35
CA LYS A 27 -9.82 0.13 18.93
C LYS A 27 -9.73 0.42 20.42
N GLU A 28 -9.04 -0.42 21.17
CA GLU A 28 -8.81 -0.20 22.60
C GLU A 28 -8.07 1.12 22.86
N HIS A 29 -7.21 1.53 21.92
CA HIS A 29 -6.50 2.82 21.95
C HIS A 29 -7.24 3.96 21.24
N GLY A 30 -8.52 3.77 20.92
CA GLY A 30 -9.38 4.82 20.38
C GLY A 30 -9.11 5.17 18.90
N CYS A 31 -8.48 4.29 18.13
CA CYS A 31 -8.38 4.42 16.68
C CYS A 31 -9.65 3.86 16.00
N ASP A 32 -10.14 4.56 14.98
CA ASP A 32 -11.36 4.21 14.24
C ASP A 32 -11.09 3.84 12.77
N THR A 33 -9.83 3.96 12.34
CA THR A 33 -9.44 3.77 10.93
C THR A 33 -8.10 3.08 10.82
N VAL A 34 -8.02 2.12 9.91
CA VAL A 34 -6.76 1.52 9.49
C VAL A 34 -6.43 1.97 8.06
N ILE A 35 -5.18 2.36 7.83
CA ILE A 35 -4.64 2.66 6.50
C ILE A 35 -3.76 1.47 6.10
N LEU A 36 -4.22 0.66 5.16
CA LEU A 36 -3.46 -0.48 4.66
C LEU A 36 -2.40 0.02 3.69
N ALA A 37 -1.13 -0.02 4.10
CA ALA A 37 0.00 0.38 3.26
C ALA A 37 0.36 -0.78 2.31
N ILE A 38 -0.25 -0.76 1.13
CA ILE A 38 -0.21 -1.85 0.15
C ILE A 38 1.04 -1.71 -0.72
N THR A 39 1.79 -2.81 -0.82
CA THR A 39 2.99 -2.92 -1.64
C THR A 39 2.74 -3.77 -2.88
N GLU A 40 3.66 -3.75 -3.85
CA GLU A 40 3.58 -4.65 -5.02
C GLU A 40 3.62 -6.12 -4.59
N PHE A 41 4.38 -6.42 -3.52
CA PHE A 41 4.48 -7.78 -2.99
C PHE A 41 3.14 -8.26 -2.42
N ASP A 42 2.41 -7.39 -1.73
CA ASP A 42 1.06 -7.72 -1.25
C ASP A 42 0.11 -7.97 -2.42
N MET A 43 0.20 -7.16 -3.48
CA MET A 43 -0.64 -7.28 -4.67
C MET A 43 -0.40 -8.56 -5.49
N ASP A 44 0.83 -9.05 -5.50
CA ASP A 44 1.23 -10.21 -6.31
C ASP A 44 1.12 -11.53 -5.54
N PHE A 45 1.48 -11.53 -4.24
CA PHE A 45 1.56 -12.77 -3.45
C PHE A 45 0.46 -12.90 -2.38
N TRP A 46 -0.09 -11.79 -1.89
CA TRP A 46 -1.01 -11.79 -0.74
C TRP A 46 -2.36 -11.14 -1.02
N PHE A 47 -2.71 -10.93 -2.29
CA PHE A 47 -3.95 -10.23 -2.66
C PHE A 47 -5.23 -10.81 -2.00
N PRO A 48 -5.41 -12.15 -1.91
CA PRO A 48 -6.56 -12.69 -1.19
C PRO A 48 -6.59 -12.32 0.30
N SER A 49 -5.43 -12.21 0.95
CA SER A 49 -5.33 -11.79 2.35
C SER A 49 -5.79 -10.35 2.55
N ILE A 50 -5.51 -9.43 1.61
CA ILE A 50 -5.99 -8.05 1.67
C ILE A 50 -7.51 -8.00 1.82
N ASN A 51 -8.25 -8.76 1.00
CA ASN A 51 -9.72 -8.81 1.08
C ASN A 51 -10.23 -9.32 2.44
N ASN A 52 -9.58 -10.35 2.98
CA ASN A 52 -9.94 -10.90 4.29
C ASN A 52 -9.62 -9.91 5.42
N ILE A 53 -8.49 -9.19 5.34
CA ILE A 53 -8.11 -8.14 6.29
C ILE A 53 -9.12 -6.99 6.27
N VAL A 54 -9.49 -6.49 5.09
CA VAL A 54 -10.51 -5.44 4.93
C VAL A 54 -11.83 -5.87 5.56
N LYS A 55 -12.27 -7.11 5.28
CA LYS A 55 -13.49 -7.68 5.86
C LYS A 55 -13.42 -7.75 7.39
N SER A 56 -12.30 -8.21 7.94
CA SER A 56 -12.08 -8.29 9.39
C SER A 56 -12.10 -6.91 10.05
N ALA A 57 -11.47 -5.90 9.45
CA ALA A 57 -11.50 -4.52 9.92
C ALA A 57 -12.95 -3.98 9.99
N HIS A 58 -13.73 -4.18 8.91
CA HIS A 58 -15.14 -3.79 8.89
C HIS A 58 -15.99 -4.53 9.94
N ASN A 59 -15.76 -5.84 10.14
CA ASN A 59 -16.47 -6.61 11.17
C ASN A 59 -16.19 -6.07 12.59
N LEU A 60 -14.99 -5.55 12.84
CA LEU A 60 -14.62 -4.90 14.10
C LEU A 60 -15.11 -3.44 14.18
N GLY A 61 -15.67 -2.89 13.11
CA GLY A 61 -16.16 -1.52 13.04
C GLY A 61 -15.09 -0.46 12.75
N LEU A 62 -13.92 -0.86 12.27
CA LEU A 62 -12.92 0.06 11.74
C LEU A 62 -13.27 0.47 10.32
N ARG A 63 -12.92 1.69 9.95
CA ARG A 63 -12.87 2.11 8.54
C ARG A 63 -11.54 1.70 7.93
N VAL A 64 -11.55 1.47 6.63
CA VAL A 64 -10.36 1.05 5.90
C VAL A 64 -10.05 2.05 4.79
N ILE A 65 -8.79 2.45 4.72
CA ILE A 65 -8.22 3.19 3.58
C ILE A 65 -7.18 2.28 2.92
N ALA A 66 -7.38 1.96 1.65
CA ALA A 66 -6.37 1.28 0.85
C ALA A 66 -5.39 2.31 0.31
N ASP A 67 -4.13 2.23 0.71
CA ASP A 67 -3.08 3.15 0.31
C ASP A 67 -2.03 2.43 -0.56
N PRO A 68 -1.97 2.70 -1.88
CA PRO A 68 -0.97 2.13 -2.77
C PRO A 68 0.43 2.79 -2.62
N TRP A 69 0.77 3.22 -1.40
CA TRP A 69 2.05 3.84 -1.05
C TRP A 69 3.24 3.01 -1.52
N GLY A 70 3.16 1.69 -1.40
CA GLY A 70 4.29 0.79 -1.64
C GLY A 70 4.52 0.40 -3.10
N ILE A 71 3.91 1.10 -4.06
CA ILE A 71 4.00 0.79 -5.49
C ILE A 71 5.05 1.68 -6.16
N GLY A 72 5.97 1.10 -6.92
CA GLY A 72 6.96 1.86 -7.70
C GLY A 72 8.12 2.47 -6.91
N LYS A 73 8.26 2.18 -5.61
CA LYS A 73 9.37 2.63 -4.74
C LYS A 73 9.53 4.15 -4.65
N TYR A 74 8.42 4.89 -4.66
CA TYR A 74 8.45 6.35 -4.61
C TYR A 74 8.97 6.92 -3.30
N PHE A 75 8.55 6.32 -2.19
CA PHE A 75 8.75 6.87 -0.86
C PHE A 75 9.86 6.14 -0.09
N GLY A 76 10.25 4.95 -0.55
CA GLY A 76 11.38 4.20 -0.03
C GLY A 76 11.01 3.35 1.18
N GLY A 77 11.72 2.24 1.37
CA GLY A 77 11.48 1.28 2.45
C GLY A 77 10.59 0.09 2.08
N GLU A 78 10.09 0.04 0.85
CA GLU A 78 9.30 -1.06 0.32
C GLU A 78 10.16 -2.29 -0.06
N GLN A 79 9.52 -3.45 -0.16
CA GLN A 79 10.13 -4.66 -0.74
C GLN A 79 10.43 -4.49 -2.25
N VAL A 80 10.75 -5.58 -2.93
CA VAL A 80 11.03 -5.56 -4.38
C VAL A 80 9.86 -5.00 -5.17
N SER A 81 10.17 -4.16 -6.17
CA SER A 81 9.19 -3.75 -7.18
C SER A 81 9.36 -4.63 -8.40
N LEU A 82 8.34 -5.43 -8.70
CA LEU A 82 8.30 -6.28 -9.89
C LEU A 82 8.26 -5.41 -11.15
N PHE A 83 7.59 -4.25 -11.10
CA PHE A 83 7.59 -3.29 -12.20
C PHE A 83 9.02 -2.88 -12.56
N LEU A 84 9.81 -2.45 -11.58
CA LEU A 84 11.17 -1.95 -11.79
C LEU A 84 12.18 -3.03 -12.21
N GLN A 85 11.85 -4.30 -11.99
CA GLN A 85 12.65 -5.45 -12.40
C GLN A 85 12.42 -5.79 -13.87
N ASN A 86 11.18 -5.64 -14.32
CA ASN A 86 10.81 -5.86 -15.72
C ASN A 86 10.96 -4.61 -16.60
N ASN A 87 11.07 -3.42 -16.00
CA ASN A 87 11.05 -2.13 -16.70
C ASN A 87 12.17 -1.19 -16.22
N VAL A 88 13.41 -1.66 -16.23
CA VAL A 88 14.57 -0.92 -15.69
C VAL A 88 14.79 0.47 -16.32
N HIS A 89 14.32 0.67 -17.56
CA HIS A 89 14.41 1.95 -18.28
C HIS A 89 13.32 2.97 -17.90
N HIS A 90 12.31 2.56 -17.13
CA HIS A 90 11.24 3.44 -16.65
C HIS A 90 11.49 3.97 -15.24
N ARG A 91 12.77 4.13 -14.87
CA ARG A 91 13.19 4.72 -13.60
C ARG A 91 13.22 6.24 -13.66
N GLN A 92 13.10 6.87 -12.49
CA GLN A 92 13.35 8.30 -12.36
C GLN A 92 14.82 8.62 -12.63
N VAL A 93 15.06 9.85 -13.06
CA VAL A 93 16.39 10.41 -13.23
C VAL A 93 16.48 11.66 -12.37
N SER A 94 17.53 11.75 -11.56
CA SER A 94 17.81 12.92 -10.73
C SER A 94 17.99 14.15 -11.60
N ALA A 95 17.19 15.20 -11.37
CA ALA A 95 17.37 16.48 -12.06
C ALA A 95 18.67 17.19 -11.67
N TYR A 96 19.23 16.86 -10.49
CA TYR A 96 20.44 17.49 -9.97
C TYR A 96 21.71 16.75 -10.42
N THR A 97 21.70 15.42 -10.42
CA THR A 97 22.90 14.60 -10.72
C THR A 97 22.86 13.90 -12.07
N GLY A 98 21.68 13.80 -12.70
CA GLY A 98 21.49 13.01 -13.92
C GLY A 98 21.51 11.49 -13.70
N GLU A 99 21.62 11.02 -12.46
CA GLU A 99 21.70 9.60 -12.14
C GLU A 99 20.32 8.92 -12.19
N VAL A 100 20.32 7.66 -12.60
CA VAL A 100 19.12 6.81 -12.56
C VAL A 100 18.85 6.39 -11.12
N LEU A 101 17.64 6.67 -10.63
CA LEU A 101 17.20 6.35 -9.27
C LEU A 101 16.55 4.96 -9.20
N ASN A 102 16.44 4.42 -8.00
CA ASN A 102 15.79 3.14 -7.70
C ASN A 102 14.25 3.22 -7.57
N ALA A 103 13.64 4.25 -8.15
CA ALA A 103 12.20 4.52 -8.13
C ALA A 103 11.63 4.59 -9.55
N ALA A 104 10.37 4.20 -9.73
CA ALA A 104 9.68 4.27 -11.02
C ALA A 104 9.38 5.72 -11.41
N CYS A 105 9.44 6.03 -12.69
CA CYS A 105 9.10 7.35 -13.21
C CYS A 105 7.58 7.44 -13.44
N PHE A 106 6.93 8.28 -12.63
CA PHE A 106 5.50 8.56 -12.67
C PHE A 106 5.02 9.17 -14.01
N ASN A 107 5.93 9.72 -14.80
CA ASN A 107 5.62 10.31 -16.11
C ASN A 107 5.56 9.27 -17.24
N THR A 108 6.05 8.04 -17.02
CA THR A 108 6.02 7.01 -18.07
C THR A 108 4.61 6.43 -18.21
N ASN A 109 4.13 6.27 -19.45
CA ASN A 109 2.84 5.63 -19.70
C ASN A 109 2.79 4.21 -19.11
N SER A 110 3.89 3.46 -19.25
CA SER A 110 4.03 2.11 -18.69
C SER A 110 3.75 2.08 -17.18
N PHE A 111 4.34 3.00 -16.40
CA PHE A 111 4.06 3.05 -14.96
C PHE A 111 2.64 3.54 -14.66
N ARG A 112 2.15 4.55 -15.39
CA ARG A 112 0.79 5.09 -15.18
C ARG A 112 -0.28 4.01 -15.40
N ASP A 113 -0.12 3.19 -16.43
CA ASP A 113 -1.01 2.07 -16.72
C ASP A 113 -0.90 0.97 -15.65
N TYR A 114 0.34 0.63 -15.24
CA TYR A 114 0.57 -0.32 -14.16
C TYR A 114 -0.10 0.10 -12.84
N PHE A 115 0.14 1.34 -12.40
CA PHE A 115 -0.45 1.89 -11.18
C PHE A 115 -1.98 1.98 -11.27
N ARG A 116 -2.51 2.44 -12.41
CA ARG A 116 -3.96 2.48 -12.65
C ARG A 116 -4.58 1.08 -12.52
N ASN A 117 -3.97 0.06 -13.09
CA ASN A 117 -4.47 -1.31 -13.01
C ASN A 117 -4.48 -1.83 -11.57
N ILE A 118 -3.47 -1.48 -10.75
CA ILE A 118 -3.45 -1.79 -9.31
C ILE A 118 -4.62 -1.11 -8.60
N CYS A 119 -4.81 0.21 -8.79
CA CYS A 119 -5.92 0.93 -8.17
C CYS A 119 -7.28 0.34 -8.57
N MET A 120 -7.47 0.01 -9.85
CA MET A 120 -8.70 -0.61 -10.34
C MET A 120 -8.92 -2.02 -9.80
N LYS A 121 -7.84 -2.77 -9.54
CA LYS A 121 -7.91 -4.10 -8.90
C LYS A 121 -8.30 -3.99 -7.43
N LEU A 122 -7.80 -2.98 -6.72
CA LEU A 122 -8.13 -2.71 -5.31
C LEU A 122 -9.54 -2.15 -5.11
N ALA A 123 -10.08 -1.43 -6.09
CA ALA A 123 -11.40 -0.81 -6.00
C ALA A 123 -12.59 -1.74 -6.33
N ARG A 124 -12.33 -2.99 -6.73
CA ARG A 124 -13.35 -3.99 -7.08
C ARG A 124 -13.71 -4.85 -5.87
#